data_AF-A0A8T4JIE4-F1
#
_entry.id   AF-A0A8T4JIE4-F1
#
_cell.length_a   1.000
_cell.length_b   1.000
_cell.length_c   1.000
_cell.angle_alpha   90.00
_cell.angle_beta   90.00
_cell.angle_gamma   90.00
#
_symmetry.space_group_name_H-M   'P 1'
#
loop_
_entity.id
_entity.type
_entity.pdbx_description
1 polymer ?
#
loop_
_entity_poly.entity_id
_entity_poly.type
_entity_poly.pdbx_seq_one_letter_code
_entity_poly.pdbx_strand_id
1 'polypeptide(L)'
;MKNIIRYTIATILIIIILAIITTFLINYNVNPIQTFQVDSENLITDGNFENFNDTANDCCNSASGNASFFSTPSTDSQSDEYSLNLTSYNHCACINKEINDFTNDSQYLISFYYKGNNPRYCNWVLDDKKCLSELDLNKTDTWTINRDIVTYTSDSISSSIFFYADSKGEPTTNLYDSLSVNRLFETSFEEIQEQELYEQEFAEFSGIETGYGYGTQPNQYVILTRSDNQVKNAEFLSSAEEGFSYYLIEGQPEITLKFPYTELIIIIILIVIVIRLLFKKSEYELKKIHSAHHSEHQESKEDIRESFNQ
;
A
#
# COMPACT_ATOMS: atom_id res chain seq x y z
N MET A 1 -12.47 21.31 51.26
CA MET A 1 -13.38 21.06 50.12
C MET A 1 -12.75 21.40 48.75
N LYS A 2 -12.19 22.60 48.53
CA LYS A 2 -11.57 22.99 47.24
C LYS A 2 -10.47 22.02 46.74
N ASN A 3 -9.62 21.50 47.62
CA ASN A 3 -8.56 20.56 47.21
C ASN A 3 -9.13 19.21 46.75
N ILE A 4 -10.19 18.70 47.39
CA ILE A 4 -10.82 17.44 47.02
C ILE A 4 -11.40 17.54 45.60
N ILE A 5 -12.13 18.61 45.29
CA ILE A 5 -12.70 18.85 43.96
C ILE A 5 -11.60 18.88 42.87
N ARG A 6 -10.43 19.49 43.16
CA ARG A 6 -9.30 19.53 42.21
C ARG A 6 -8.73 18.15 41.93
N TYR A 7 -8.49 17.36 42.97
CA TYR A 7 -8.00 15.99 42.80
C TYR A 7 -9.02 15.14 42.06
N THR A 8 -10.32 15.26 42.36
CA THR A 8 -11.38 14.56 41.64
C THR A 8 -11.39 14.91 40.15
N ILE A 9 -11.27 16.20 39.79
CA ILE A 9 -11.21 16.62 38.38
C ILE A 9 -9.97 16.06 37.69
N ALA A 10 -8.79 16.15 38.31
CA ALA A 10 -7.55 15.63 37.73
C ALA A 10 -7.59 14.10 37.53
N THR A 11 -8.13 13.37 38.51
CA THR A 11 -8.30 11.91 38.41
C THR A 11 -9.27 11.52 37.31
N ILE A 12 -10.41 12.22 37.18
CA ILE A 12 -11.36 11.99 36.08
C ILE A 12 -10.68 12.22 34.72
N LEU A 13 -9.88 13.29 34.60
CA LEU A 13 -9.18 13.62 33.36
C LEU A 13 -8.13 12.57 32.98
N ILE A 14 -7.38 12.05 33.96
CA ILE A 14 -6.44 10.95 33.77
C ILE A 14 -7.17 9.67 33.32
N ILE A 15 -8.31 9.34 33.94
CA ILE A 15 -9.11 8.18 33.56
C ILE A 15 -9.63 8.33 32.12
N ILE A 16 -10.11 9.53 31.74
CA ILE A 16 -10.55 9.81 30.38
C ILE A 16 -9.39 9.67 29.40
N ILE A 17 -8.20 10.21 29.71
CA ILE A 17 -7.01 10.06 28.86
C ILE A 17 -6.61 8.59 28.74
N LEU A 18 -6.60 7.83 29.84
CA LEU A 18 -6.30 6.41 29.82
C LEU A 18 -7.32 5.62 29.00
N ALA A 19 -8.61 5.91 29.16
CA ALA A 19 -9.67 5.31 28.35
C ALA A 19 -9.49 5.65 26.87
N ILE A 20 -9.19 6.90 26.54
CA ILE A 20 -8.89 7.33 25.17
C ILE A 20 -7.69 6.56 24.62
N ILE A 21 -6.58 6.48 25.36
CA ILE A 21 -5.38 5.74 24.97
C ILE A 21 -5.67 4.25 24.79
N THR A 22 -6.38 3.61 25.72
CA THR A 22 -6.72 2.18 25.58
C THR A 22 -7.66 1.94 24.42
N THR A 23 -8.62 2.84 24.16
CA THR A 23 -9.48 2.74 22.98
C THR A 23 -8.70 2.98 21.68
N PHE A 24 -7.57 3.71 21.73
CA PHE A 24 -6.66 3.91 20.58
C PHE A 24 -5.59 2.82 20.42
N LEU A 25 -5.28 2.06 21.47
CA LEU A 25 -4.44 0.87 21.39
C LEU A 25 -5.19 -0.34 20.82
N ILE A 26 -6.52 -0.25 20.70
CA ILE A 26 -7.29 -1.21 19.92
C ILE A 26 -6.97 -0.95 18.45
N ASN A 27 -6.28 -1.89 17.81
CA ASN A 27 -6.13 -1.89 16.37
C ASN A 27 -7.53 -1.94 15.75
N TYR A 28 -7.97 -0.82 15.17
CA TYR A 28 -9.21 -0.79 14.41
C TYR A 28 -8.93 -1.47 13.08
N ASN A 29 -9.45 -2.69 12.96
CA ASN A 29 -9.55 -3.33 11.66
C ASN A 29 -10.49 -2.48 10.81
N VAL A 30 -10.02 -2.13 9.62
CA VAL A 30 -10.83 -1.40 8.64
C VAL A 30 -11.01 -2.28 7.42
N ASN A 31 -12.20 -2.24 6.84
CA ASN A 31 -12.43 -2.92 5.58
C ASN A 31 -11.68 -2.19 4.46
N PRO A 32 -11.20 -2.91 3.43
CA PRO A 32 -10.72 -2.27 2.21
C PRO A 32 -11.82 -1.43 1.56
N ILE A 33 -11.42 -0.48 0.73
CA ILE A 33 -12.35 0.39 -0.02
C ILE A 33 -12.93 -0.38 -1.20
N GLN A 34 -12.06 -1.12 -1.89
CA GLN A 34 -12.42 -2.07 -2.93
C GLN A 34 -11.58 -3.33 -2.75
N THR A 35 -12.16 -4.46 -3.15
CA THR A 35 -11.46 -5.73 -3.21
C THR A 35 -11.69 -6.36 -4.56
N PHE A 36 -10.64 -6.96 -5.08
CA PHE A 36 -10.66 -7.67 -6.35
C PHE A 36 -10.11 -9.07 -6.15
N GLN A 37 -10.84 -10.07 -6.62
CA GLN A 37 -10.32 -11.42 -6.78
C GLN A 37 -9.43 -11.46 -8.02
N VAL A 38 -8.22 -12.01 -7.87
CA VAL A 38 -7.31 -12.26 -8.98
C VAL A 38 -7.75 -13.53 -9.70
N ASP A 39 -8.03 -13.45 -10.99
CA ASP A 39 -8.32 -14.63 -11.80
C ASP A 39 -7.11 -15.58 -11.81
N SER A 40 -7.34 -16.86 -11.56
CA SER A 40 -6.29 -17.88 -11.62
C SER A 40 -5.79 -18.12 -13.04
N GLU A 41 -6.56 -17.75 -14.07
CA GLU A 41 -6.16 -17.92 -15.46
C GLU A 41 -5.15 -16.85 -15.89
N ASN A 42 -3.97 -17.29 -16.33
CA ASN A 42 -3.01 -16.40 -16.99
C ASN A 42 -3.43 -16.22 -18.45
N LEU A 43 -3.73 -14.98 -18.82
CA LEU A 43 -4.18 -14.60 -20.16
C LEU A 43 -3.04 -14.52 -21.19
N ILE A 44 -1.80 -14.80 -20.78
CA ILE A 44 -0.64 -14.85 -21.67
C ILE A 44 -0.29 -16.30 -22.03
N THR A 45 -0.29 -16.60 -23.32
CA THR A 45 0.28 -17.84 -23.84
C THR A 45 1.81 -17.81 -23.77
N ASP A 46 2.41 -18.88 -23.23
CA ASP A 46 3.87 -19.02 -23.12
C ASP A 46 4.53 -17.83 -22.39
N GLY A 47 3.91 -17.40 -21.29
CA GLY A 47 4.44 -16.33 -20.44
C GLY A 47 5.73 -16.70 -19.69
N ASN A 48 6.01 -17.99 -19.54
CA ASN A 48 7.27 -18.52 -19.02
C ASN A 48 8.36 -18.70 -20.09
N PHE A 49 8.07 -18.41 -21.37
CA PHE A 49 9.06 -18.44 -22.47
C PHE A 49 9.73 -19.80 -22.72
N GLU A 50 9.05 -20.90 -22.37
CA GLU A 50 9.57 -22.26 -22.55
C GLU A 50 9.42 -22.76 -24.00
N ASN A 51 8.42 -22.26 -24.73
CA ASN A 51 8.14 -22.63 -26.12
C ASN A 51 8.62 -21.54 -27.07
N PHE A 52 9.92 -21.28 -27.06
CA PHE A 52 10.52 -20.14 -27.73
C PHE A 52 10.26 -20.12 -29.25
N ASN A 53 9.27 -19.34 -29.67
CA ASN A 53 8.95 -19.02 -31.07
C ASN A 53 8.86 -17.51 -31.30
N ASP A 54 9.27 -16.71 -30.31
CA ASP A 54 9.13 -15.27 -30.37
C ASP A 54 10.32 -14.63 -31.10
N THR A 55 10.01 -13.69 -31.99
CA THR A 55 11.01 -12.93 -32.74
C THR A 55 10.98 -11.47 -32.30
N ALA A 56 12.14 -10.94 -31.91
CA ALA A 56 12.30 -9.51 -31.62
C ALA A 56 12.01 -8.66 -32.86
N ASN A 57 11.36 -7.52 -32.65
CA ASN A 57 11.04 -6.51 -33.65
C ASN A 57 11.83 -5.21 -33.41
N ASP A 58 11.89 -4.39 -34.46
CA ASP A 58 12.34 -3.01 -34.37
C ASP A 58 11.18 -2.11 -33.91
N CYS A 59 11.31 -1.48 -32.75
CA CYS A 59 10.19 -0.76 -32.12
C CYS A 59 10.43 0.72 -31.90
N CYS A 60 11.60 1.23 -32.31
CA CYS A 60 11.92 2.64 -32.14
C CYS A 60 12.58 3.17 -33.41
N ASN A 61 11.79 3.40 -34.48
CA ASN A 61 12.11 3.86 -35.87
C ASN A 61 13.21 4.95 -36.06
N SER A 62 14.33 4.90 -35.34
CA SER A 62 15.18 6.06 -35.03
C SER A 62 16.62 5.88 -35.54
N ALA A 63 17.06 4.68 -35.96
CA ALA A 63 18.40 4.52 -36.52
C ALA A 63 18.50 3.47 -37.64
N SER A 64 18.55 3.92 -38.90
CA SER A 64 18.58 3.08 -40.11
C SER A 64 19.97 2.54 -40.50
N GLY A 65 20.96 2.54 -39.60
CA GLY A 65 22.38 2.44 -39.99
C GLY A 65 23.18 1.22 -39.52
N ASN A 66 22.99 0.75 -38.28
CA ASN A 66 23.77 -0.34 -37.66
C ASN A 66 22.98 -1.04 -36.54
N ALA A 67 21.65 -1.04 -36.66
CA ALA A 67 20.76 -1.65 -35.69
C ALA A 67 20.85 -3.17 -35.77
N SER A 68 21.00 -3.83 -34.63
CA SER A 68 20.68 -5.25 -34.52
C SER A 68 19.87 -5.51 -33.26
N PHE A 69 18.94 -6.45 -33.38
CA PHE A 69 18.09 -6.88 -32.29
C PHE A 69 17.84 -8.37 -32.44
N PHE A 70 17.80 -9.08 -31.32
CA PHE A 70 17.51 -10.50 -31.29
C PHE A 70 16.86 -10.87 -29.98
N SER A 71 15.98 -11.87 -30.06
CA SER A 71 15.42 -12.59 -28.93
C SER A 71 15.97 -14.02 -29.00
N THR A 72 16.45 -14.54 -27.87
CA THR A 72 16.89 -15.93 -27.74
C THR A 72 16.44 -16.51 -26.41
N PRO A 73 16.26 -17.83 -26.28
CA PRO A 73 16.10 -18.44 -24.96
C PRO A 73 17.41 -18.33 -24.17
N SER A 74 17.31 -18.16 -22.85
CA SER A 74 18.43 -18.12 -21.91
C SER A 74 18.21 -19.12 -20.78
N THR A 75 19.24 -19.89 -20.43
CA THR A 75 19.19 -20.83 -19.28
C THR A 75 19.42 -20.14 -17.93
N ASP A 76 19.69 -18.83 -17.92
CA ASP A 76 19.54 -17.99 -16.72
C ASP A 76 18.06 -17.64 -16.65
N SER A 77 17.32 -18.29 -15.76
CA SER A 77 15.86 -18.23 -15.58
C SER A 77 15.50 -18.15 -14.09
N GLN A 78 14.26 -17.78 -13.77
CA GLN A 78 13.79 -17.64 -12.39
C GLN A 78 13.08 -18.89 -11.86
N SER A 79 12.21 -19.53 -12.66
CA SER A 79 11.40 -20.67 -12.22
C SER A 79 11.65 -21.95 -13.01
N ASP A 80 11.83 -21.83 -14.32
CA ASP A 80 11.79 -22.94 -15.26
C ASP A 80 13.12 -23.10 -16.05
N GLU A 81 13.13 -23.72 -17.23
CA GLU A 81 14.36 -24.04 -17.97
C GLU A 81 14.91 -22.84 -18.72
N TYR A 82 14.03 -21.98 -19.22
CA TYR A 82 14.39 -20.84 -20.06
C TYR A 82 13.76 -19.53 -19.60
N SER A 83 14.40 -18.43 -20.00
CA SER A 83 13.83 -17.09 -19.97
C SER A 83 14.02 -16.41 -21.32
N LEU A 84 13.28 -15.33 -21.56
CA LEU A 84 13.51 -14.46 -22.70
C LEU A 84 14.79 -13.66 -22.51
N ASN A 85 15.77 -13.82 -23.41
CA ASN A 85 16.89 -12.91 -23.55
C ASN A 85 16.64 -11.96 -24.73
N LEU A 86 16.39 -10.69 -24.42
CA LEU A 86 16.16 -9.64 -25.40
C LEU A 86 17.37 -8.71 -25.44
N THR A 87 18.03 -8.65 -26.60
CA THR A 87 19.23 -7.82 -26.80
C THR A 87 19.05 -6.85 -27.94
N SER A 88 19.54 -5.63 -27.77
CA SER A 88 19.64 -4.61 -28.81
C SER A 88 21.03 -4.00 -28.92
N TYR A 89 21.38 -3.53 -30.11
CA TYR A 89 22.61 -2.79 -30.39
C TYR A 89 22.31 -1.57 -31.26
N ASN A 90 22.73 -0.38 -30.79
CA ASN A 90 22.45 0.92 -31.41
C ASN A 90 20.97 1.15 -31.78
N HIS A 91 20.06 0.46 -31.08
CA HIS A 91 18.64 0.47 -31.38
C HIS A 91 17.81 0.04 -30.16
N CYS A 92 16.50 0.06 -30.33
CA CYS A 92 15.55 -0.50 -29.42
C CYS A 92 14.92 -1.75 -30.05
N ALA A 93 15.07 -2.88 -29.35
CA ALA A 93 14.43 -4.15 -29.64
C ALA A 93 13.16 -4.24 -28.80
N CYS A 94 12.10 -4.83 -29.35
CA CYS A 94 10.98 -5.23 -28.52
C CYS A 94 10.38 -6.56 -28.95
N ILE A 95 9.58 -7.13 -28.06
CA ILE A 95 8.81 -8.34 -28.24
C ILE A 95 7.47 -8.12 -27.54
N ASN A 96 6.39 -8.62 -28.12
CA ASN A 96 5.07 -8.47 -27.56
C ASN A 96 4.43 -9.83 -27.27
N LYS A 97 3.63 -9.87 -26.20
CA LYS A 97 2.74 -10.98 -25.86
C LYS A 97 1.32 -10.46 -25.83
N GLU A 98 0.45 -11.02 -26.66
CA GLU A 98 -0.96 -10.65 -26.72
C GLU A 98 -1.70 -11.13 -25.47
N ILE A 99 -2.61 -10.29 -24.96
CA ILE A 99 -3.49 -10.65 -23.84
C ILE A 99 -4.70 -11.37 -24.43
N ASN A 100 -4.81 -12.67 -24.21
CA ASN A 100 -5.96 -13.46 -24.65
C ASN A 100 -7.21 -13.08 -23.85
N ASP A 101 -8.38 -13.25 -24.48
CA ASP A 101 -9.67 -12.91 -23.89
C ASP A 101 -9.69 -11.50 -23.26
N PHE A 102 -9.05 -10.54 -23.93
CA PHE A 102 -9.03 -9.16 -23.48
C PHE A 102 -10.45 -8.55 -23.47
N THR A 103 -10.76 -7.80 -22.42
CA THR A 103 -12.01 -7.06 -22.27
C THR A 103 -11.72 -5.65 -21.79
N ASN A 104 -12.36 -4.66 -22.43
CA ASN A 104 -12.32 -3.28 -21.94
C ASN A 104 -13.02 -3.13 -20.60
N ASP A 105 -12.82 -1.96 -20.00
CA ASP A 105 -13.40 -1.55 -18.71
C ASP A 105 -13.09 -2.53 -17.58
N SER A 106 -11.96 -3.22 -17.71
CA SER A 106 -11.48 -4.24 -16.78
C SER A 106 -10.13 -3.84 -16.21
N GLN A 107 -9.87 -4.30 -14.99
CA GLN A 107 -8.56 -4.17 -14.34
C GLN A 107 -7.80 -5.48 -14.47
N TYR A 108 -6.48 -5.38 -14.60
CA TYR A 108 -5.60 -6.54 -14.72
C TYR A 108 -4.40 -6.38 -13.79
N LEU A 109 -4.00 -7.47 -13.16
CA LEU A 109 -2.72 -7.61 -12.49
C LEU A 109 -1.72 -8.17 -13.49
N ILE A 110 -0.63 -7.44 -13.67
CA ILE A 110 0.47 -7.81 -14.55
C ILE A 110 1.66 -8.11 -13.67
N SER A 111 2.24 -9.29 -13.81
CA SER A 111 3.43 -9.68 -13.04
C SER A 111 4.44 -10.38 -13.93
N PHE A 112 5.72 -10.08 -13.75
CA PHE A 112 6.81 -10.77 -14.44
C PHE A 112 8.12 -10.58 -13.67
N TYR A 113 9.05 -11.51 -13.85
CA TYR A 113 10.42 -11.36 -13.38
C TYR A 113 11.28 -10.71 -14.45
N TYR A 114 12.26 -9.91 -14.01
CA TYR A 114 13.20 -9.26 -14.90
C TYR A 114 14.59 -9.14 -14.29
N LYS A 115 15.59 -9.01 -15.18
CA LYS A 115 16.99 -8.76 -14.87
C LYS A 115 17.66 -8.05 -16.05
N GLY A 116 18.51 -7.06 -15.82
CA GLY A 116 19.19 -6.36 -16.93
C GLY A 116 19.56 -4.92 -16.64
N ASN A 117 20.11 -4.26 -17.65
CA ASN A 117 20.68 -2.91 -17.54
C ASN A 117 19.64 -1.79 -17.67
N ASN A 118 18.60 -1.99 -18.48
CA ASN A 118 17.53 -1.03 -18.70
C ASN A 118 16.21 -1.72 -19.10
N PRO A 119 15.73 -2.65 -18.27
CA PRO A 119 14.48 -3.32 -18.55
C PRO A 119 13.36 -2.27 -18.64
N ARG A 120 12.46 -2.43 -19.61
CA ARG A 120 11.31 -1.57 -19.81
C ARG A 120 10.18 -2.40 -20.35
N TYR A 121 8.96 -2.06 -19.95
CA TYR A 121 7.78 -2.66 -20.54
C TYR A 121 6.70 -1.62 -20.81
N CYS A 122 5.78 -1.95 -21.71
CA CYS A 122 4.63 -1.13 -22.06
C CYS A 122 3.37 -1.99 -22.19
N ASN A 123 2.28 -1.44 -21.67
CA ASN A 123 0.92 -1.93 -21.88
C ASN A 123 0.36 -1.29 -23.15
N TRP A 124 0.49 -1.98 -24.27
CA TRP A 124 0.16 -1.44 -25.59
C TRP A 124 -1.26 -1.77 -26.00
N VAL A 125 -2.02 -0.74 -26.33
CA VAL A 125 -3.37 -0.88 -26.86
C VAL A 125 -3.31 -0.80 -28.38
N LEU A 126 -3.68 -1.89 -29.05
CA LEU A 126 -3.43 -2.08 -30.49
C LEU A 126 -4.20 -1.10 -31.38
N ASP A 127 -5.48 -0.85 -31.08
CA ASP A 127 -6.33 0.03 -31.89
C ASP A 127 -5.90 1.51 -31.79
N ASP A 128 -5.57 1.93 -30.56
CA ASP A 128 -5.11 3.29 -30.26
C ASP A 128 -3.65 3.54 -30.62
N LYS A 129 -2.87 2.46 -30.84
CA LYS A 129 -1.44 2.49 -31.14
C LYS A 129 -0.65 3.33 -30.13
N LYS A 130 -0.90 3.11 -28.84
CA LYS A 130 -0.24 3.82 -27.75
C LYS A 130 0.02 2.92 -26.55
N CYS A 131 1.04 3.27 -25.78
CA CYS A 131 1.25 2.76 -24.43
C CYS A 131 0.26 3.44 -23.47
N LEU A 132 -0.51 2.66 -22.72
CA LEU A 132 -1.30 3.18 -21.59
C LEU A 132 -0.40 3.49 -20.39
N SER A 133 0.51 2.57 -20.10
CA SER A 133 1.53 2.69 -19.08
C SER A 133 2.84 2.17 -19.68
N GLU A 134 3.85 3.03 -19.67
CA GLU A 134 5.23 2.72 -20.05
C GLU A 134 6.08 2.92 -18.79
N LEU A 135 6.80 1.88 -18.38
CA LEU A 135 7.61 1.91 -17.16
C LEU A 135 9.05 1.50 -17.45
N ASP A 136 9.96 2.44 -17.23
CA ASP A 136 11.39 2.17 -17.13
C ASP A 136 11.66 1.49 -15.77
N LEU A 137 12.12 0.25 -15.82
CA LEU A 137 12.42 -0.55 -14.64
C LEU A 137 13.86 -0.30 -14.19
N ASN A 138 14.09 -0.41 -12.88
CA ASN A 138 15.42 -0.23 -12.31
C ASN A 138 16.37 -1.30 -12.85
N LYS A 139 17.59 -0.88 -13.21
CA LYS A 139 18.69 -1.81 -13.46
C LYS A 139 18.85 -2.78 -12.29
N THR A 140 18.99 -4.06 -12.59
CA THR A 140 19.24 -5.10 -11.58
C THR A 140 20.03 -6.26 -12.18
N ASP A 141 21.00 -6.78 -11.40
CA ASP A 141 21.80 -7.95 -11.78
C ASP A 141 21.25 -9.25 -11.15
N THR A 142 20.13 -9.17 -10.44
CA THR A 142 19.42 -10.30 -9.82
C THR A 142 17.96 -10.30 -10.25
N TRP A 143 17.36 -11.48 -10.39
CA TRP A 143 15.93 -11.60 -10.69
C TRP A 143 15.08 -10.81 -9.70
N THR A 144 14.31 -9.87 -10.25
CA THR A 144 13.44 -8.97 -9.51
C THR A 144 12.05 -9.09 -10.08
N ILE A 145 11.04 -9.15 -9.22
CA ILE A 145 9.64 -9.19 -9.67
C ILE A 145 9.11 -7.76 -9.86
N ASN A 146 8.46 -7.53 -10.99
CA ASN A 146 7.62 -6.36 -11.21
C ASN A 146 6.15 -6.80 -11.11
N ARG A 147 5.33 -6.00 -10.43
CA ARG A 147 3.88 -6.15 -10.43
C ARG A 147 3.22 -4.79 -10.64
N ASP A 148 2.23 -4.74 -11.51
CA ASP A 148 1.49 -3.50 -11.80
C ASP A 148 0.00 -3.80 -12.00
N ILE A 149 -0.84 -2.80 -11.71
CA ILE A 149 -2.27 -2.85 -11.97
C ILE A 149 -2.59 -1.86 -13.07
N VAL A 150 -3.20 -2.36 -14.13
CA VAL A 150 -3.60 -1.54 -15.27
C VAL A 150 -5.10 -1.61 -15.43
N THR A 151 -5.72 -0.43 -15.55
CA THR A 151 -7.13 -0.29 -15.91
C THR A 151 -7.21 0.07 -17.39
N TYR A 152 -7.90 -0.74 -18.18
CA TYR A 152 -8.12 -0.45 -19.60
C TYR A 152 -9.47 0.24 -19.76
N THR A 153 -9.45 1.53 -20.13
CA THR A 153 -10.65 2.36 -20.35
C THR A 153 -10.81 2.79 -21.81
N SER A 154 -9.99 2.24 -22.72
CA SER A 154 -10.08 2.50 -24.16
C SER A 154 -11.23 1.71 -24.79
N ASP A 155 -11.70 2.11 -25.98
CA ASP A 155 -12.62 1.32 -26.80
C ASP A 155 -11.93 0.17 -27.58
N SER A 156 -10.65 -0.13 -27.28
CA SER A 156 -9.83 -1.10 -28.03
C SER A 156 -10.30 -2.52 -27.85
N ILE A 157 -10.33 -3.34 -28.89
CA ILE A 157 -10.74 -4.75 -28.75
C ILE A 157 -9.59 -5.70 -28.40
N SER A 158 -8.36 -5.18 -28.33
CA SER A 158 -7.15 -5.98 -28.07
C SER A 158 -6.05 -5.18 -27.39
N SER A 159 -5.16 -5.90 -26.69
CA SER A 159 -4.01 -5.34 -25.98
C SER A 159 -2.85 -6.33 -25.96
N SER A 160 -1.64 -5.82 -25.73
CA SER A 160 -0.42 -6.64 -25.63
C SER A 160 0.57 -6.03 -24.65
N ILE A 161 1.35 -6.90 -24.01
CA ILE A 161 2.50 -6.52 -23.19
C ILE A 161 3.74 -6.48 -24.07
N PHE A 162 4.40 -5.34 -24.14
CA PHE A 162 5.65 -5.17 -24.86
C PHE A 162 6.81 -5.11 -23.88
N PHE A 163 7.85 -5.92 -24.10
CA PHE A 163 9.14 -5.81 -23.41
C PHE A 163 10.19 -5.20 -24.32
N TYR A 164 11.09 -4.40 -23.76
CA TYR A 164 12.10 -3.69 -24.54
C TYR A 164 13.54 -3.96 -24.07
N ALA A 165 14.46 -3.78 -25.00
CA ALA A 165 15.87 -3.55 -24.71
C ALA A 165 16.32 -2.35 -25.54
N ASP A 166 16.72 -1.27 -24.87
CA ASP A 166 17.18 -0.05 -25.54
C ASP A 166 18.71 0.03 -25.52
N SER A 167 19.35 0.46 -26.59
CA SER A 167 20.79 0.66 -26.62
C SER A 167 21.18 1.94 -27.35
N LYS A 168 22.22 2.61 -26.83
CA LYS A 168 22.77 3.86 -27.36
C LYS A 168 24.29 3.76 -27.47
N GLY A 169 24.81 2.92 -28.37
CA GLY A 169 26.25 2.69 -28.55
C GLY A 169 26.67 1.26 -28.26
N GLU A 170 26.39 0.79 -27.05
CA GLU A 170 26.79 -0.52 -26.55
C GLU A 170 25.62 -1.51 -26.53
N PRO A 171 25.87 -2.82 -26.74
CA PRO A 171 24.82 -3.83 -26.65
C PRO A 171 24.16 -3.79 -25.27
N THR A 172 22.85 -3.88 -25.25
CA THR A 172 22.09 -3.98 -24.00
C THR A 172 21.19 -5.19 -24.03
N THR A 173 21.28 -5.99 -22.97
CA THR A 173 20.53 -7.23 -22.80
C THR A 173 19.68 -7.14 -21.54
N ASN A 174 18.40 -7.50 -21.67
CA ASN A 174 17.47 -7.67 -20.58
C ASN A 174 16.88 -9.09 -20.65
N LEU A 175 16.72 -9.72 -19.49
CA LEU A 175 16.05 -11.00 -19.31
C LEU A 175 14.67 -10.78 -18.72
N TYR A 176 13.68 -11.52 -19.21
CA TYR A 176 12.31 -11.51 -18.70
C TYR A 176 11.79 -12.94 -18.55
N ASP A 177 11.01 -13.19 -17.50
CA ASP A 177 10.50 -14.53 -17.19
C ASP A 177 9.14 -14.46 -16.48
N SER A 178 8.39 -15.56 -16.55
CA SER A 178 7.11 -15.80 -15.87
C SER A 178 6.10 -14.65 -15.99
N LEU A 179 5.90 -14.12 -17.20
CA LEU A 179 4.86 -13.13 -17.47
C LEU A 179 3.48 -13.73 -17.21
N SER A 180 2.74 -13.08 -16.32
CA SER A 180 1.33 -13.33 -16.06
C SER A 180 0.52 -12.06 -16.22
N VAL A 181 -0.64 -12.20 -16.87
CA VAL A 181 -1.69 -11.19 -16.90
C VAL A 181 -2.98 -11.84 -16.43
N ASN A 182 -3.45 -11.42 -15.26
CA ASN A 182 -4.64 -11.97 -14.62
C ASN A 182 -5.71 -10.89 -14.56
N ARG A 183 -6.94 -11.23 -14.93
CA ARG A 183 -8.06 -10.30 -14.78
C ARG A 183 -8.40 -10.11 -13.29
N LEU A 184 -8.83 -8.91 -12.93
CA LEU A 184 -9.32 -8.60 -11.59
C LEU A 184 -10.84 -8.49 -11.62
N PHE A 185 -11.51 -9.27 -10.77
CA PHE A 185 -12.97 -9.22 -10.59
C PHE A 185 -13.31 -8.54 -9.28
N GLU A 186 -14.08 -7.45 -9.33
CA GLU A 186 -14.55 -6.79 -8.12
C GLU A 186 -15.45 -7.75 -7.32
N THR A 187 -15.16 -7.86 -6.02
CA THR A 187 -15.90 -8.68 -5.06
C THR A 187 -16.05 -7.91 -3.75
N SER A 188 -17.06 -8.26 -2.97
CA SER A 188 -17.22 -7.69 -1.64
C SER A 188 -16.25 -8.32 -0.64
N PHE A 189 -15.86 -7.55 0.36
CA PHE A 189 -15.00 -8.06 1.42
C PHE A 189 -15.73 -9.12 2.27
N GLU A 190 -17.04 -8.97 2.43
CA GLU A 190 -17.90 -9.91 3.13
C GLU A 190 -17.96 -11.28 2.44
N GLU A 191 -18.02 -11.32 1.10
CA GLU A 191 -17.98 -12.58 0.32
C GLU A 191 -16.69 -13.36 0.57
N ILE A 192 -15.54 -12.67 0.68
CA ILE A 192 -14.25 -13.31 0.97
C ILE A 192 -14.25 -13.92 2.37
N GLN A 193 -14.77 -13.17 3.36
CA GLN A 193 -14.86 -13.67 4.73
C GLN A 193 -15.78 -14.89 4.84
N GLU A 194 -16.92 -14.88 4.14
CA GLU A 194 -17.85 -16.00 4.09
C GLU A 194 -17.22 -17.23 3.40
N GLN A 195 -16.51 -17.02 2.29
CA GLN A 195 -15.83 -18.10 1.57
C GLN A 195 -14.75 -18.76 2.43
N GLU A 196 -13.90 -17.97 3.08
CA GLU A 196 -12.84 -18.52 3.93
C GLU A 196 -13.38 -19.21 5.19
N LEU A 197 -14.43 -18.66 5.79
CA LEU A 197 -15.10 -19.32 6.91
C LEU A 197 -15.67 -20.68 6.48
N TYR A 198 -16.29 -20.73 5.30
CA TYR A 198 -16.80 -21.98 4.73
C TYR A 198 -15.67 -22.98 4.44
N GLU A 199 -14.56 -22.55 3.85
CA GLU A 199 -13.38 -23.39 3.60
C GLU A 199 -12.79 -23.93 4.92
N GLN A 200 -12.76 -23.11 5.97
CA GLN A 200 -12.32 -23.51 7.31
C GLN A 200 -13.27 -24.53 7.96
N GLU A 201 -14.58 -24.29 7.92
CA GLU A 201 -15.59 -25.22 8.45
C GLU A 201 -15.59 -26.56 7.70
N PHE A 202 -15.47 -26.50 6.37
CA PHE A 202 -15.38 -27.70 5.53
C PHE A 202 -14.12 -28.52 5.84
N ALA A 203 -12.97 -27.84 6.00
CA ALA A 203 -11.73 -28.47 6.41
C ALA A 203 -11.86 -29.20 7.75
N GLU A 204 -12.39 -28.52 8.78
CA GLU A 204 -12.62 -29.11 10.10
C GLU A 204 -13.56 -30.33 10.03
N PHE A 205 -14.65 -30.21 9.27
CA PHE A 205 -15.62 -31.30 9.09
C PHE A 205 -15.03 -32.51 8.36
N SER A 206 -14.20 -32.27 7.35
CA SER A 206 -13.62 -33.34 6.52
C SER A 206 -12.57 -34.17 7.26
N GLY A 207 -12.06 -33.70 8.41
CA GLY A 207 -10.97 -34.34 9.14
C GLY A 207 -9.65 -34.38 8.35
N ILE A 208 -9.57 -33.68 7.22
CA ILE A 208 -8.35 -33.45 6.48
C ILE A 208 -7.63 -32.33 7.22
N GLU A 209 -6.55 -32.66 7.93
CA GLU A 209 -5.63 -31.63 8.39
C GLU A 209 -5.24 -30.81 7.17
N THR A 210 -5.55 -29.51 7.16
CA THR A 210 -5.29 -28.57 6.06
C THR A 210 -3.80 -28.33 5.79
N GLY A 211 -2.93 -29.17 6.32
CA GLY A 211 -1.53 -29.26 5.93
C GLY A 211 -1.42 -29.89 4.55
N TYR A 212 -1.59 -29.07 3.50
CA TYR A 212 -1.34 -29.42 2.10
C TYR A 212 -2.22 -30.57 1.56
N GLY A 213 -3.47 -30.28 1.21
CA GLY A 213 -4.34 -31.38 0.79
C GLY A 213 -5.62 -31.02 0.06
N TYR A 214 -5.57 -30.13 -0.92
CA TYR A 214 -6.26 -30.19 -2.23
C TYR A 214 -5.72 -28.98 -3.01
N GLY A 215 -5.20 -29.20 -4.21
CA GLY A 215 -4.39 -28.21 -4.97
C GLY A 215 -5.14 -27.00 -5.53
N THR A 216 -6.06 -26.41 -4.78
CA THR A 216 -6.59 -25.08 -5.08
C THR A 216 -5.49 -24.09 -4.72
N GLN A 217 -5.00 -23.36 -5.73
CA GLN A 217 -4.08 -22.25 -5.53
C GLN A 217 -4.66 -21.31 -4.46
N PRO A 218 -3.85 -20.78 -3.52
CA PRO A 218 -4.35 -19.84 -2.53
C PRO A 218 -5.07 -18.71 -3.25
N ASN A 219 -6.27 -18.37 -2.80
CA ASN A 219 -7.01 -17.26 -3.37
C ASN A 219 -6.19 -15.97 -3.16
N GLN A 220 -5.78 -15.36 -4.27
CA GLN A 220 -5.09 -14.09 -4.27
C GLN A 220 -6.10 -12.97 -4.47
N TYR A 221 -5.96 -11.92 -3.68
CA TYR A 221 -6.79 -10.73 -3.80
C TYR A 221 -5.93 -9.49 -3.95
N VAL A 222 -6.45 -8.52 -4.69
CA VAL A 222 -5.94 -7.16 -4.71
C VAL A 222 -6.90 -6.30 -3.90
N ILE A 223 -6.40 -5.53 -2.95
CA ILE A 223 -7.21 -4.58 -2.18
C ILE A 223 -6.76 -3.16 -2.44
N LEU A 224 -7.73 -2.25 -2.54
CA LEU A 224 -7.51 -0.81 -2.52
C LEU A 224 -7.80 -0.29 -1.12
N THR A 225 -6.82 0.37 -0.50
CA THR A 225 -7.00 1.00 0.81
C THR A 225 -6.19 2.28 0.90
N ARG A 226 -6.35 3.07 1.97
CA ARG A 226 -5.57 4.29 2.14
C ARG A 226 -4.09 3.97 2.25
N SER A 227 -3.22 4.74 1.57
CA SER A 227 -1.77 4.52 1.56
C SER A 227 -1.13 4.65 2.94
N ASP A 228 -1.80 5.32 3.88
CA ASP A 228 -1.33 5.40 5.26
C ASP A 228 -1.67 4.15 6.07
N ASN A 229 -2.64 3.32 5.68
CA ASN A 229 -2.99 2.10 6.42
C ASN A 229 -1.83 1.10 6.48
N GLN A 230 -1.79 0.34 7.58
CA GLN A 230 -0.92 -0.82 7.67
C GLN A 230 -1.69 -2.04 7.18
N VAL A 231 -1.16 -2.72 6.17
CA VAL A 231 -1.71 -3.96 5.66
C VAL A 231 -0.72 -5.06 6.00
N LYS A 232 -1.13 -6.04 6.82
CA LYS A 232 -0.29 -7.20 7.11
C LYS A 232 -0.49 -8.29 6.06
N ASN A 233 0.52 -9.16 5.92
CA ASN A 233 0.53 -10.27 4.96
C ASN A 233 0.24 -9.82 3.53
N ALA A 234 0.72 -8.62 3.20
CA ALA A 234 0.41 -7.94 1.96
C ALA A 234 1.68 -7.44 1.30
N GLU A 235 1.72 -7.55 -0.02
CA GLU A 235 2.73 -6.93 -0.85
C GLU A 235 2.17 -5.63 -1.44
N PHE A 236 2.90 -4.53 -1.27
CA PHE A 236 2.55 -3.27 -1.92
C PHE A 236 2.77 -3.40 -3.44
N LEU A 237 1.76 -3.05 -4.22
CA LEU A 237 1.82 -3.09 -5.69
C LEU A 237 2.16 -1.71 -6.25
N SER A 238 1.22 -0.77 -6.11
CA SER A 238 1.33 0.57 -6.67
C SER A 238 0.54 1.59 -5.86
N SER A 239 0.91 2.85 -6.01
CA SER A 239 0.11 3.97 -5.52
C SER A 239 -1.03 4.24 -6.48
N ALA A 240 -2.24 4.40 -5.95
CA ALA A 240 -3.39 4.91 -6.67
C ALA A 240 -3.50 6.44 -6.51
N GLU A 241 -4.53 7.04 -7.10
CA GLU A 241 -4.80 8.47 -6.93
C GLU A 241 -5.20 8.81 -5.47
N GLU A 242 -5.12 10.09 -5.11
CA GLU A 242 -5.71 10.65 -3.88
C GLU A 242 -5.24 10.04 -2.54
N GLY A 243 -4.08 9.39 -2.50
CA GLY A 243 -3.54 8.80 -1.26
C GLY A 243 -4.12 7.42 -0.93
N PHE A 244 -4.52 6.68 -1.96
CA PHE A 244 -4.82 5.26 -1.90
C PHE A 244 -3.69 4.43 -2.50
N SER A 245 -3.63 3.14 -2.14
CA SER A 245 -2.62 2.20 -2.61
C SER A 245 -3.25 0.83 -2.83
N TYR A 246 -2.75 0.12 -3.82
CA TYR A 246 -3.08 -1.28 -4.07
C TYR A 246 -2.11 -2.22 -3.36
N TYR A 247 -2.64 -3.29 -2.80
CA TYR A 247 -1.87 -4.36 -2.19
C TYR A 247 -2.33 -5.73 -2.68
N LEU A 248 -1.40 -6.63 -2.94
CA LEU A 248 -1.65 -8.05 -3.18
C LEU A 248 -1.62 -8.78 -1.84
N ILE A 249 -2.64 -9.59 -1.57
CA ILE A 249 -2.77 -10.37 -0.34
C ILE A 249 -3.07 -11.83 -0.68
N GLU A 250 -2.61 -12.72 0.19
CA GLU A 250 -2.97 -14.14 0.18
C GLU A 250 -3.87 -14.41 1.38
N GLY A 251 -5.14 -14.74 1.10
CA GLY A 251 -6.17 -14.93 2.14
C GLY A 251 -6.72 -13.62 2.73
N GLN A 252 -7.18 -13.71 3.99
CA GLN A 252 -7.89 -12.62 4.67
C GLN A 252 -7.01 -11.38 4.93
N PRO A 253 -7.40 -10.18 4.43
CA PRO A 253 -6.67 -8.96 4.71
C PRO A 253 -6.81 -8.54 6.18
N GLU A 254 -5.67 -8.32 6.83
CA GLU A 254 -5.57 -7.63 8.10
C GLU A 254 -5.13 -6.18 7.87
N ILE A 255 -6.11 -5.27 7.70
CA ILE A 255 -5.86 -3.83 7.51
C ILE A 255 -6.10 -3.10 8.82
N THR A 256 -5.09 -2.40 9.32
CA THR A 256 -5.21 -1.53 10.49
C THR A 256 -4.96 -0.08 10.11
N LEU A 257 -5.74 0.83 10.70
CA LEU A 257 -5.49 2.26 10.55
C LEU A 257 -4.11 2.59 11.14
N LYS A 258 -3.23 3.20 10.34
CA LYS A 258 -2.04 3.83 10.91
C LYS A 258 -2.48 5.06 11.65
N PHE A 259 -2.52 4.94 12.96
CA PHE A 259 -2.98 6.03 13.77
C PHE A 259 -2.02 7.22 13.64
N PRO A 260 -2.53 8.45 13.50
CA PRO A 260 -1.72 9.66 13.55
C PRO A 260 -1.22 9.90 14.98
N TYR A 261 -0.29 9.06 15.45
CA TYR A 261 0.23 9.11 16.82
C TYR A 261 0.82 10.49 17.14
N THR A 262 1.39 11.16 16.14
CA THR A 262 1.93 12.52 16.28
C THR A 262 0.83 13.50 16.69
N GLU A 263 -0.30 13.47 16.01
CA GLU A 263 -1.47 14.31 16.26
C GLU A 263 -2.09 13.99 17.62
N LEU A 264 -2.17 12.71 17.98
CA LEU A 264 -2.61 12.29 19.30
C LEU A 264 -1.67 12.84 20.40
N ILE A 265 -0.36 12.71 20.21
CA ILE A 265 0.64 13.23 21.15
C ILE A 265 0.51 14.75 21.27
N ILE A 266 0.30 15.46 20.16
CA ILE A 266 0.05 16.91 20.17
C ILE A 266 -1.20 17.23 20.98
N ILE A 267 -2.31 16.51 20.77
CA ILE A 267 -3.55 16.70 21.54
C ILE A 267 -3.31 16.45 23.03
N ILE A 268 -2.59 15.39 23.40
CA ILE A 268 -2.26 15.08 24.79
C ILE A 268 -1.41 16.19 25.41
N ILE A 269 -0.39 16.68 24.70
CA ILE A 269 0.46 17.80 25.16
C ILE A 269 -0.39 19.07 25.38
N LEU A 270 -1.29 19.40 24.44
CA LEU A 270 -2.18 20.55 24.56
C LEU A 270 -3.10 20.41 25.78
N ILE A 271 -3.66 19.24 26.02
CA ILE A 271 -4.49 18.95 27.20
C ILE A 271 -3.67 19.16 28.48
N VAL A 272 -2.43 18.65 28.55
CA VAL A 272 -1.54 18.84 29.72
C VAL A 272 -1.22 20.31 29.96
N ILE A 273 -0.97 21.08 28.90
CA ILE A 273 -0.74 22.53 28.98
C ILE A 273 -1.97 23.25 29.55
N VAL A 274 -3.17 22.96 29.03
CA VAL A 274 -4.42 23.55 29.52
C VAL A 274 -4.64 23.24 31.00
N ILE A 275 -4.44 21.99 31.41
CA ILE A 275 -4.52 21.58 32.81
C ILE A 275 -3.55 22.41 33.66
N ARG A 276 -2.28 22.50 33.25
CA ARG A 276 -1.26 23.27 33.98
C ARG A 276 -1.63 24.75 34.11
N LEU A 277 -2.19 25.36 33.06
CA LEU A 277 -2.66 26.75 33.08
C LEU A 277 -3.85 26.94 34.04
N LEU A 278 -4.81 26.02 34.05
CA LEU A 278 -5.94 26.04 34.98
C LEU A 278 -5.48 25.96 36.44
N PHE A 279 -4.51 25.09 36.73
CA PHE A 279 -3.91 25.01 38.07
C PHE A 279 -3.18 26.30 38.46
N LYS A 280 -2.34 26.86 37.57
CA LYS A 280 -1.60 28.10 37.83
C LYS A 280 -2.54 29.29 38.08
N LYS A 281 -3.61 29.43 37.29
CA LYS A 281 -4.64 30.46 37.50
C LYS A 281 -5.29 30.31 38.88
N SER A 282 -5.59 29.08 39.28
CA SER A 282 -6.21 28.80 40.57
C SER A 282 -5.32 29.11 41.77
N GLU A 283 -4.00 28.97 41.64
CA GLU A 283 -3.02 29.36 42.66
C GLU A 283 -2.90 30.88 42.77
N TYR A 284 -2.91 31.58 41.64
CA TYR A 284 -2.88 33.04 41.60
C TYR A 284 -4.10 33.64 42.32
N GLU A 285 -5.31 33.15 42.03
CA GLU A 285 -6.53 33.59 42.70
C GLU A 285 -6.51 33.28 44.22
N LEU A 286 -5.96 32.13 44.62
CA LEU A 286 -5.78 31.79 46.04
C LEU A 286 -4.83 32.76 46.75
N LYS A 287 -3.67 33.07 46.12
CA LYS A 287 -2.72 34.05 46.66
C LYS A 287 -3.36 35.42 46.80
N LYS A 288 -4.13 35.86 45.79
CA LYS A 288 -4.84 37.14 45.78
C LYS A 288 -5.85 37.26 46.93
N ILE A 289 -6.67 36.23 47.16
CA ILE A 289 -7.64 36.20 48.28
C ILE A 289 -6.90 36.23 49.62
N HIS A 290 -5.79 35.50 49.75
CA HIS A 290 -5.03 35.46 50.99
C HIS A 290 -4.38 36.82 51.31
N SER A 291 -3.84 37.51 50.30
CA SER A 291 -3.32 38.87 50.47
C SER A 291 -4.41 39.89 50.85
N ALA A 292 -5.62 39.77 50.30
CA ALA A 292 -6.73 40.69 50.61
C ALA A 292 -7.24 40.53 52.06
N HIS A 293 -7.36 39.29 52.55
CA HIS A 293 -7.69 39.08 53.97
C HIS A 293 -6.59 39.55 54.91
N HIS A 294 -5.33 39.47 54.49
CA HIS A 294 -4.23 39.93 55.33
C HIS A 294 -4.18 41.46 55.46
N SER A 295 -4.59 42.20 54.41
CA SER A 295 -4.73 43.66 54.46
C SER A 295 -5.93 44.13 55.28
N GLU A 296 -7.10 43.48 55.17
CA GLU A 296 -8.28 43.81 55.99
C GLU A 296 -7.99 43.64 57.50
N HIS A 297 -7.23 42.61 57.88
CA HIS A 297 -6.82 42.42 59.27
C HIS A 297 -5.76 43.43 59.75
N GLN A 298 -5.02 44.07 58.85
CA GLN A 298 -4.11 45.16 59.20
C GLN A 298 -4.86 46.48 59.38
N GLU A 299 -5.78 46.84 58.47
CA GLU A 299 -6.64 48.02 58.61
C GLU A 299 -7.50 47.95 59.88
N SER A 300 -8.14 46.81 60.16
CA SER A 300 -8.91 46.63 61.41
C SER A 300 -8.06 46.79 62.68
N LYS A 301 -6.75 46.47 62.64
CA LYS A 301 -5.86 46.67 63.78
C LYS A 301 -5.42 48.14 63.93
N GLU A 302 -5.33 48.90 62.84
CA GLU A 302 -5.05 50.33 62.91
C GLU A 302 -6.27 51.11 63.42
N ASP A 303 -7.49 50.82 62.95
CA ASP A 303 -8.72 51.47 63.44
C ASP A 303 -8.95 51.24 64.95
N ILE A 304 -8.71 50.02 65.44
CA ILE A 304 -8.80 49.73 66.88
C ILE A 304 -7.74 50.54 67.65
N ARG A 305 -6.53 50.69 67.11
CA ARG A 305 -5.45 51.44 67.75
C ARG A 305 -5.72 52.94 67.80
N GLU A 306 -6.41 53.49 66.81
CA GLU A 306 -6.86 54.89 66.82
C GLU A 306 -8.01 55.13 67.83
N SER A 307 -8.95 54.20 67.95
CA SER A 307 -10.06 54.29 68.94
C SER A 307 -9.61 54.23 70.42
N PHE A 308 -8.43 53.68 70.71
CA PHE A 308 -7.87 53.60 72.07
C PHE A 308 -7.05 54.85 72.47
N ASN A 309 -6.81 55.77 71.54
CA ASN A 309 -6.01 57.00 71.77
C ASN A 309 -6.86 58.28 71.78
N GLN A 310 -8.19 58.18 71.83
CA GLN A 310 -9.12 59.27 72.14
C GLN A 310 -9.70 59.08 73.54
#